data_AF-A0A522AUV3-F1
#
_entry.id   AF-A0A522AUV3-F1
#
_cell.length_a   1.000
_cell.length_b   1.000
_cell.length_c   1.000
_cell.angle_alpha   90.00
_cell.angle_beta   90.00
_cell.angle_gamma   90.00
#
_symmetry.space_group_name_H-M   'P 1'
#
loop_
_entity.id
_entity.type
_entity.pdbx_description
1 polymer ?
#
loop_
_entity_poly.entity_id
_entity_poly.type
_entity_poly.pdbx_seq_one_letter_code
_entity_poly.pdbx_strand_id
1 'polypeptide(L)'
;GDIFYIHSRLLERATHLRPELGGGSLTALPIIETEAEDISAYIPTNLISITDGQIYLSPSLFELGVLPAVDVGKSVSRVGGKAQLSVYRAVAGDLKLAYAQFEELETFARFGARLDDDTHKIIEHGRRIRACLKQVESAPVSVAAQITVLLALSAELFDGVALERMTDAERAVRTAALGIPAEVVARLEKAEKVGDEDRDTIIEIARQALNEFSATPDGVGLVSKTAAGRTEKDE
;
A
#
# COMPACT_ATOMS: atom_id res chain seq x y z
N GLY A 1 -22.09 -27.89 -20.78
CA GLY A 1 -20.77 -28.05 -21.44
C GLY A 1 -19.73 -27.53 -20.48
N ASP A 2 -18.67 -28.30 -20.23
CA ASP A 2 -17.80 -28.15 -19.06
C ASP A 2 -16.84 -26.94 -19.20
N ILE A 3 -17.37 -25.73 -18.97
CA ILE A 3 -16.59 -24.49 -18.99
C ILE A 3 -15.49 -24.50 -17.92
N PHE A 4 -15.74 -25.19 -16.80
CA PHE A 4 -14.75 -25.40 -15.76
C PHE A 4 -13.54 -26.20 -16.29
N TYR A 5 -13.78 -27.27 -17.05
CA TYR A 5 -12.72 -28.04 -17.69
C TYR A 5 -11.89 -27.19 -18.69
N ILE A 6 -12.53 -26.28 -19.42
CA ILE A 6 -11.81 -25.37 -20.34
C ILE A 6 -10.87 -24.45 -19.56
N HIS A 7 -11.36 -23.81 -18.50
CA HIS A 7 -10.54 -22.91 -17.68
C HIS A 7 -9.41 -23.64 -16.97
N SER A 8 -9.69 -24.78 -16.34
CA SER A 8 -8.68 -25.57 -15.63
C SER A 8 -7.61 -26.09 -16.59
N ARG A 9 -7.98 -26.71 -17.71
CA ARG A 9 -7.02 -27.19 -18.71
C ARG A 9 -6.13 -26.06 -19.25
N LEU A 10 -6.64 -24.83 -19.33
CA LEU A 10 -5.86 -23.68 -19.77
C LEU A 10 -4.89 -23.21 -18.68
N LEU A 11 -5.40 -22.95 -17.46
CA LEU A 11 -4.63 -22.33 -16.38
C LEU A 11 -3.61 -23.29 -15.76
N GLU A 12 -3.91 -24.58 -15.65
CA GLU A 12 -3.00 -25.61 -15.12
C GLU A 12 -1.74 -25.83 -16.00
N ARG A 13 -1.69 -25.22 -17.19
CA ARG A 13 -0.48 -25.20 -18.02
C ARG A 13 0.56 -24.18 -17.51
N ALA A 14 0.14 -23.19 -16.73
CA ALA A 14 1.02 -22.23 -16.11
C ALA A 14 1.65 -22.85 -14.87
N THR A 15 2.95 -23.11 -14.92
CA THR A 15 3.67 -23.79 -13.84
C THR A 15 5.14 -23.41 -13.82
N HIS A 16 5.84 -23.77 -12.74
CA HIS A 16 7.28 -23.73 -12.64
C HIS A 16 7.82 -25.14 -12.86
N LEU A 17 8.57 -25.33 -13.94
CA LEU A 17 9.13 -26.63 -14.31
C LEU A 17 10.23 -27.03 -13.33
N ARG A 18 10.38 -28.34 -13.13
CA ARG A 18 11.48 -28.87 -12.33
C ARG A 18 12.84 -28.59 -13.01
N PRO A 19 13.95 -28.57 -12.25
CA PRO A 19 15.29 -28.36 -12.81
C PRO A 19 15.64 -29.34 -13.94
N GLU A 20 15.20 -30.60 -13.86
CA GLU A 20 15.46 -31.62 -14.88
C GLU A 20 14.74 -31.34 -16.21
N LEU A 21 13.72 -30.48 -16.19
CA LEU A 21 12.97 -30.02 -17.36
C LEU A 21 13.38 -28.60 -17.80
N GLY A 22 14.52 -28.10 -17.31
CA GLY A 22 15.08 -26.80 -17.67
C GLY A 22 14.69 -25.65 -16.73
N GLY A 23 13.88 -25.90 -15.69
CA GLY A 23 13.59 -24.90 -14.64
C GLY A 23 12.82 -23.64 -15.09
N GLY A 24 12.27 -23.63 -16.32
CA GLY A 24 11.49 -22.51 -16.83
C GLY A 24 10.14 -22.35 -16.14
N SER A 25 9.55 -21.16 -16.22
CA SER A 25 8.24 -20.88 -15.64
C SER A 25 7.31 -20.19 -16.62
N LEU A 26 6.02 -20.49 -16.51
CA LEU A 26 4.94 -19.76 -17.16
C LEU A 26 4.00 -19.22 -16.08
N THR A 27 3.90 -17.89 -15.95
CA THR A 27 2.99 -17.22 -15.02
C THR A 27 1.74 -16.76 -15.75
N ALA A 28 0.55 -17.15 -15.27
CA ALA A 28 -0.72 -16.69 -15.80
C ALA A 28 -1.29 -15.55 -14.95
N LEU A 29 -1.83 -14.52 -15.63
CA LEU A 29 -2.57 -13.41 -15.03
C LEU A 29 -3.95 -13.30 -15.68
N PRO A 30 -4.90 -14.21 -15.36
CA PRO A 30 -6.23 -14.14 -15.92
C PRO A 30 -6.98 -12.91 -15.41
N ILE A 31 -7.71 -12.25 -16.31
CA ILE A 31 -8.59 -11.13 -15.97
C ILE A 31 -10.03 -11.61 -16.13
N ILE A 32 -10.85 -11.32 -15.12
CA ILE A 32 -12.27 -11.65 -15.11
C ILE A 32 -13.07 -10.39 -14.81
N GLU A 33 -14.18 -10.24 -15.51
CA GLU A 33 -15.18 -9.24 -15.19
C GLU A 33 -16.16 -9.83 -14.18
N THR A 34 -16.55 -9.02 -13.20
CA THR A 34 -17.59 -9.36 -12.22
C THR A 34 -18.77 -8.44 -12.45
N GLU A 35 -19.97 -9.01 -12.56
CA GLU A 35 -21.22 -8.24 -12.66
C GLU A 35 -21.64 -7.77 -11.27
N ALA A 36 -21.89 -6.47 -11.12
CA ALA A 36 -22.33 -5.86 -9.86
C ALA A 36 -21.49 -6.30 -8.63
N GLU A 37 -20.17 -6.41 -8.80
CA GLU A 37 -19.22 -6.81 -7.75
C GLU A 37 -19.41 -8.25 -7.22
N ASP A 38 -20.19 -9.08 -7.92
CA ASP A 38 -20.51 -10.45 -7.48
C ASP A 38 -19.39 -11.45 -7.83
N ILE A 39 -18.50 -11.68 -6.86
CA ILE A 39 -17.47 -12.73 -6.92
C ILE A 39 -18.01 -14.15 -6.68
N SER A 40 -19.26 -14.28 -6.25
CA SER A 40 -19.91 -15.58 -5.99
C SER A 40 -20.61 -16.15 -7.22
N ALA A 41 -20.68 -15.37 -8.30
CA ALA A 41 -21.19 -15.83 -9.59
C ALA A 41 -20.41 -17.07 -10.09
N TYR A 42 -21.06 -17.84 -10.97
CA TYR A 42 -20.56 -19.15 -11.41
C TYR A 42 -19.15 -19.09 -12.04
N ILE A 43 -18.89 -18.11 -12.92
CA ILE A 43 -17.59 -17.99 -13.60
C ILE A 43 -16.48 -17.50 -12.65
N PRO A 44 -16.66 -16.41 -11.88
CA PRO A 44 -15.69 -16.00 -10.86
C PRO A 44 -15.37 -17.10 -9.85
N THR A 45 -16.38 -17.78 -9.30
CA THR A 45 -16.18 -18.87 -8.33
C THR A 45 -15.32 -19.99 -8.90
N ASN A 46 -15.58 -20.40 -10.15
CA ASN A 46 -14.77 -21.42 -10.82
C ASN A 46 -13.31 -20.96 -10.97
N LEU A 47 -13.07 -19.74 -11.44
CA LEU A 47 -11.71 -19.25 -11.67
C LEU A 47 -10.95 -19.01 -10.36
N ILE A 48 -11.61 -18.47 -9.32
CA ILE A 48 -11.06 -18.37 -7.97
C ILE A 48 -10.69 -19.75 -7.44
N SER A 49 -11.47 -20.80 -7.71
CA SER A 49 -11.14 -22.14 -7.25
C SER A 49 -9.89 -22.71 -7.92
N ILE A 50 -9.63 -22.34 -9.19
CA ILE A 50 -8.51 -22.84 -10.01
C ILE A 50 -7.22 -22.05 -9.76
N THR A 51 -7.28 -20.72 -9.64
CA THR A 51 -6.09 -19.89 -9.50
C THR A 51 -5.44 -20.00 -8.11
N ASP A 52 -4.15 -19.72 -8.03
CA ASP A 52 -3.40 -19.66 -6.76
C ASP A 52 -3.64 -18.37 -5.95
N GLY A 53 -4.72 -17.65 -6.23
CA GLY A 53 -5.04 -16.37 -5.63
C GLY A 53 -5.81 -15.46 -6.58
N GLN A 54 -6.15 -14.29 -6.08
CA GLN A 54 -6.86 -13.26 -6.81
C GLN A 54 -6.47 -11.86 -6.33
N ILE A 55 -6.50 -10.91 -7.26
CA ILE A 55 -6.47 -9.48 -6.98
C ILE A 55 -7.86 -8.96 -7.31
N TYR A 56 -8.58 -8.48 -6.30
CA TYR A 56 -9.90 -7.89 -6.48
C TYR A 56 -9.77 -6.39 -6.66
N LEU A 57 -10.29 -5.86 -7.76
CA LEU A 57 -10.32 -4.43 -8.05
C LEU A 57 -11.70 -3.88 -7.69
N SER A 58 -11.77 -3.01 -6.67
CA SER A 58 -13.02 -2.47 -6.11
C SER A 58 -13.45 -1.18 -6.83
N PRO A 59 -14.68 -1.12 -7.39
CA PRO A 59 -15.28 0.11 -7.88
C PRO A 59 -15.33 1.21 -6.82
N SER A 60 -15.66 0.88 -5.56
CA SER A 60 -15.71 1.87 -4.48
C SER A 60 -14.33 2.49 -4.18
N LEU A 61 -13.25 1.71 -4.23
CA LEU A 61 -11.89 2.25 -4.07
C LEU A 61 -11.50 3.16 -5.25
N PHE A 62 -11.91 2.78 -6.46
CA PHE A 62 -11.72 3.60 -7.66
C PHE A 62 -12.43 4.95 -7.54
N GLU A 63 -13.71 4.95 -7.11
CA GLU A 63 -14.50 6.18 -6.88
C GLU A 63 -13.89 7.09 -5.81
N LEU A 64 -13.23 6.52 -4.80
CA LEU A 64 -12.47 7.24 -3.77
C LEU A 64 -11.09 7.72 -4.25
N GLY A 65 -10.75 7.51 -5.52
CA GLY A 65 -9.45 7.88 -6.09
C GLY A 65 -8.28 7.11 -5.47
N VAL A 66 -8.50 5.87 -5.04
CA VAL A 66 -7.45 4.94 -4.59
C VAL A 66 -7.07 4.08 -5.78
N LEU A 67 -5.92 4.37 -6.40
CA LEU A 67 -5.40 3.66 -7.57
C LEU A 67 -3.99 3.15 -7.28
N PRO A 68 -3.66 1.87 -7.57
CA PRO A 68 -4.57 0.84 -8.07
C PRO A 68 -5.64 0.46 -7.04
N ALA A 69 -6.86 0.19 -7.50
CA ALA A 69 -8.04 -0.01 -6.65
C ALA A 69 -8.12 -1.41 -6.03
N VAL A 70 -7.01 -1.90 -5.47
CA VAL A 70 -6.89 -3.25 -4.92
C VAL A 70 -7.55 -3.31 -3.54
N ASP A 71 -8.58 -4.13 -3.41
CA ASP A 71 -9.18 -4.47 -2.11
C ASP A 71 -8.30 -5.51 -1.41
N VAL A 72 -7.60 -5.11 -0.36
CA VAL A 72 -6.62 -5.96 0.34
C VAL A 72 -7.30 -7.10 1.10
N GLY A 73 -8.54 -6.89 1.56
CA GLY A 73 -9.32 -7.90 2.29
C GLY A 73 -9.85 -9.02 1.40
N LYS A 74 -10.34 -8.67 0.20
CA LYS A 74 -10.86 -9.65 -0.79
C LYS A 74 -9.74 -10.28 -1.64
N SER A 75 -8.59 -9.63 -1.75
CA SER A 75 -7.43 -10.14 -2.49
C SER A 75 -6.65 -11.18 -1.68
N VAL A 76 -6.31 -12.30 -2.32
CA VAL A 76 -5.66 -13.44 -1.66
C VAL A 76 -4.52 -13.94 -2.52
N SER A 77 -3.42 -14.36 -1.89
CA SER A 77 -2.39 -15.18 -2.52
C SER A 77 -2.23 -16.47 -1.73
N ARG A 78 -2.47 -17.63 -2.38
CA ARG A 78 -2.29 -18.97 -1.80
C ARG A 78 -0.83 -19.39 -1.76
N VAL A 79 0.01 -18.84 -2.64
CA VAL A 79 1.48 -19.01 -2.59
C VAL A 79 2.07 -18.27 -1.39
N GLY A 80 1.47 -17.13 -1.03
CA GLY A 80 1.83 -16.34 0.14
C GLY A 80 3.25 -15.79 0.06
N GLY A 81 3.91 -15.69 1.21
CA GLY A 81 5.26 -15.13 1.31
C GLY A 81 6.30 -15.83 0.43
N LYS A 82 6.11 -17.12 0.07
CA LYS A 82 7.10 -17.88 -0.72
C LYS A 82 7.46 -17.24 -2.07
N ALA A 83 6.54 -16.48 -2.67
CA ALA A 83 6.77 -15.74 -3.92
C ALA A 83 7.45 -14.37 -3.73
N GLN A 84 7.57 -13.89 -2.49
CA GLN A 84 8.18 -12.61 -2.17
C GLN A 84 9.67 -12.75 -1.92
N LEU A 85 10.44 -11.70 -2.25
CA LEU A 85 11.80 -11.54 -1.73
C LEU A 85 11.76 -11.50 -0.19
N SER A 86 12.83 -11.98 0.42
CA SER A 86 13.02 -12.01 1.89
C SER A 86 12.70 -10.67 2.54
N VAL A 87 13.11 -9.57 1.92
CA VAL A 87 12.91 -8.22 2.45
C VAL A 87 11.44 -7.81 2.50
N TYR A 88 10.65 -8.11 1.46
CA TYR A 88 9.21 -7.83 1.47
C TYR A 88 8.50 -8.60 2.57
N ARG A 89 8.87 -9.86 2.82
CA ARG A 89 8.24 -10.65 3.90
C ARG A 89 8.43 -10.01 5.27
N ALA A 90 9.58 -9.39 5.49
CA ALA A 90 9.90 -8.77 6.75
C ALA A 90 9.11 -7.47 7.01
N VAL A 91 8.69 -6.77 5.95
CA VAL A 91 8.02 -5.46 6.09
C VAL A 91 6.52 -5.51 5.79
N ALA A 92 6.09 -6.40 4.90
CA ALA A 92 4.71 -6.44 4.42
C ALA A 92 3.73 -7.11 5.39
N GLY A 93 4.21 -7.95 6.32
CA GLY A 93 3.36 -8.66 7.27
C GLY A 93 2.62 -7.70 8.20
N ASP A 94 3.38 -6.88 8.92
CA ASP A 94 2.84 -5.94 9.90
C ASP A 94 2.01 -4.84 9.22
N LEU A 95 2.46 -4.34 8.07
CA LEU A 95 1.70 -3.35 7.30
C LEU A 95 0.35 -3.89 6.79
N LYS A 96 0.29 -5.16 6.35
CA LYS A 96 -0.97 -5.76 5.92
C LYS A 96 -1.96 -5.83 7.08
N LEU A 97 -1.50 -6.20 8.28
CA LEU A 97 -2.35 -6.27 9.47
C LEU A 97 -2.83 -4.87 9.88
N ALA A 98 -1.92 -3.89 9.94
CA ALA A 98 -2.25 -2.51 10.28
C ALA A 98 -3.26 -1.91 9.29
N TYR A 99 -3.07 -2.15 7.98
CA TYR A 99 -3.99 -1.65 6.96
C TYR A 99 -5.37 -2.31 7.04
N ALA A 100 -5.45 -3.62 7.29
CA ALA A 100 -6.72 -4.31 7.47
C ALA A 100 -7.50 -3.79 8.70
N GLN A 101 -6.80 -3.58 9.82
CA GLN A 101 -7.40 -3.00 11.03
C GLN A 101 -7.90 -1.57 10.77
N PHE A 102 -7.13 -0.79 10.02
CA PHE A 102 -7.55 0.54 9.58
C PHE A 102 -8.85 0.51 8.75
N GLU A 103 -8.95 -0.36 7.74
CA GLU A 103 -10.16 -0.43 6.89
C GLU A 103 -11.41 -0.80 7.69
N GLU A 104 -11.27 -1.71 8.64
CA GLU A 104 -12.33 -2.07 9.58
C GLU A 104 -12.76 -0.85 10.42
N LEU A 105 -11.81 -0.20 11.09
CA LEU A 105 -12.09 0.95 11.97
C LEU A 105 -12.61 2.17 11.20
N GLU A 106 -12.11 2.45 10.00
CA GLU A 106 -12.60 3.53 9.15
C GLU A 106 -14.07 3.30 8.77
N THR A 107 -14.44 2.06 8.50
CA THR A 107 -15.84 1.69 8.22
C THR A 107 -16.72 1.91 9.46
N PHE A 108 -16.28 1.46 10.64
CA PHE A 108 -17.01 1.67 11.90
C PHE A 108 -17.16 3.15 12.27
N ALA A 109 -16.13 3.96 12.05
CA ALA A 109 -16.14 5.40 12.33
C ALA A 109 -17.21 6.15 11.53
N ARG A 110 -17.53 5.70 10.31
CA ARG A 110 -18.57 6.31 9.45
C ARG A 110 -19.99 6.16 10.05
N PHE A 111 -20.20 5.21 10.93
CA PHE A 111 -21.49 5.01 11.62
C PHE A 111 -21.64 5.88 12.88
N GLY A 112 -20.76 6.85 13.10
CA GLY A 112 -20.89 7.84 14.18
C GLY A 112 -20.48 7.33 15.57
N ALA A 113 -19.71 6.24 15.62
CA ALA A 113 -19.16 5.73 16.88
C ALA A 113 -18.16 6.74 17.48
N ARG A 114 -18.23 6.95 18.80
CA ARG A 114 -17.24 7.74 19.52
C ARG A 114 -15.93 6.95 19.57
N LEU A 115 -14.90 7.47 18.92
CA LEU A 115 -13.58 6.84 18.85
C LEU A 115 -12.74 7.30 20.05
N ASP A 116 -12.02 6.37 20.66
CA ASP A 116 -10.95 6.68 21.60
C ASP A 116 -9.68 7.15 20.86
N ASP A 117 -8.73 7.72 21.61
CA ASP A 117 -7.51 8.31 21.06
C ASP A 117 -6.63 7.28 20.33
N ASP A 118 -6.61 6.02 20.77
CA ASP A 118 -5.80 4.98 20.15
C ASP A 118 -6.42 4.52 18.83
N THR A 119 -7.75 4.37 18.78
CA THR A 119 -8.48 4.17 17.53
C THR A 119 -8.25 5.31 16.53
N HIS A 120 -8.22 6.55 17.01
CA HIS A 120 -7.92 7.71 16.17
C HIS A 120 -6.51 7.63 15.56
N LYS A 121 -5.49 7.25 16.33
CA LYS A 121 -4.12 7.06 15.82
C LYS A 121 -4.04 5.99 14.74
N ILE A 122 -4.71 4.85 14.95
CA ILE A 122 -4.73 3.76 13.95
C ILE A 122 -5.37 4.25 12.64
N ILE A 123 -6.46 5.01 12.73
CA ILE A 123 -7.11 5.58 11.54
C ILE A 123 -6.19 6.58 10.82
N GLU A 124 -5.54 7.47 11.57
CA GLU A 124 -4.61 8.44 10.98
C GLU A 124 -3.42 7.76 10.32
N HIS A 125 -2.78 6.80 11.00
CA HIS A 125 -1.69 6.01 10.43
C HIS A 125 -2.14 5.26 9.17
N GLY A 126 -3.30 4.60 9.22
CA GLY A 126 -3.89 3.89 8.10
C GLY A 126 -4.19 4.77 6.88
N ARG A 127 -4.59 6.03 7.08
CA ARG A 127 -4.73 7.01 5.99
C ARG A 127 -3.41 7.29 5.28
N ARG A 128 -2.29 7.31 6.03
CA ARG A 128 -0.94 7.50 5.45
C ARG A 128 -0.47 6.26 4.71
N ILE A 129 -0.72 5.07 5.26
CA ILE A 129 -0.52 3.80 4.52
C ILE A 129 -1.28 3.86 3.19
N ARG A 130 -2.59 4.16 3.23
CA ARG A 130 -3.42 4.26 2.02
C ARG A 130 -2.86 5.26 1.01
N ALA A 131 -2.40 6.42 1.46
CA ALA A 131 -1.82 7.44 0.60
C ALA A 131 -0.54 6.96 -0.08
N CYS A 132 0.35 6.28 0.64
CA CYS A 132 1.60 5.75 0.10
C CYS A 132 1.42 4.57 -0.86
N LEU A 133 0.34 3.79 -0.70
CA LEU A 133 0.02 2.69 -1.60
C LEU A 133 -0.61 3.16 -2.92
N LYS A 134 -0.95 4.45 -3.06
CA LYS A 134 -1.40 5.00 -4.34
C LYS A 134 -0.25 5.09 -5.34
N GLN A 135 -0.50 4.71 -6.57
CA GLN A 135 0.46 4.76 -7.67
C GLN A 135 -0.22 5.15 -8.97
N VAL A 136 0.41 6.07 -9.70
CA VAL A 136 -0.02 6.46 -11.04
C VAL A 136 0.21 5.30 -12.03
N GLU A 137 -0.67 5.18 -13.02
CA GLU A 137 -0.55 4.21 -14.10
C GLU A 137 0.81 4.31 -14.80
N SER A 138 1.37 3.16 -15.19
CA SER A 138 2.64 3.07 -15.94
C SER A 138 3.85 3.72 -15.26
N ALA A 139 3.81 3.91 -13.93
CA ALA A 139 4.93 4.44 -13.14
C ALA A 139 5.47 3.38 -12.16
N PRO A 140 6.07 2.27 -12.62
CA PRO A 140 6.59 1.23 -11.73
C PRO A 140 7.69 1.78 -10.82
N VAL A 141 7.69 1.30 -9.58
CA VAL A 141 8.64 1.72 -8.53
C VAL A 141 9.68 0.62 -8.32
N SER A 142 10.95 0.98 -8.18
CA SER A 142 12.03 0.00 -7.93
C SER A 142 11.86 -0.70 -6.57
N VAL A 143 12.43 -1.90 -6.42
CA VAL A 143 12.39 -2.64 -5.15
C VAL A 143 12.96 -1.80 -4.00
N ALA A 144 14.11 -1.15 -4.21
CA ALA A 144 14.72 -0.29 -3.20
C ALA A 144 13.78 0.85 -2.75
N ALA A 145 13.15 1.55 -3.69
CA ALA A 145 12.22 2.62 -3.37
C ALA A 145 10.95 2.12 -2.66
N GLN A 146 10.38 0.99 -3.11
CA GLN A 146 9.24 0.36 -2.43
C GLN A 146 9.58 -0.02 -0.99
N ILE A 147 10.70 -0.72 -0.77
CA ILE A 147 11.13 -1.13 0.57
C ILE A 147 11.39 0.08 1.47
N THR A 148 11.98 1.15 0.94
CA THR A 148 12.22 2.39 1.70
C THR A 148 10.91 2.99 2.20
N VAL A 149 9.89 3.08 1.33
CA VAL A 149 8.57 3.60 1.70
C VAL A 149 7.89 2.68 2.74
N LEU A 150 7.94 1.37 2.54
CA LEU A 150 7.34 0.40 3.48
C LEU A 150 8.02 0.45 4.85
N LEU A 151 9.35 0.51 4.92
CA LEU A 151 10.08 0.65 6.18
C LEU A 151 9.77 1.97 6.87
N ALA A 152 9.65 3.07 6.12
CA ALA A 152 9.29 4.36 6.67
C ALA A 152 7.86 4.39 7.24
N LEU A 153 6.92 3.69 6.60
CA LEU A 153 5.57 3.47 7.15
C LEU A 153 5.63 2.61 8.43
N SER A 154 6.34 1.49 8.42
CA SER A 154 6.47 0.62 9.61
C SER A 154 7.16 1.32 10.79
N ALA A 155 8.02 2.30 10.52
CA ALA A 155 8.66 3.14 11.52
C ALA A 155 7.87 4.42 11.86
N GLU A 156 6.62 4.53 11.41
CA GLU A 156 5.68 5.64 11.67
C GLU A 156 6.23 7.04 11.26
N LEU A 157 7.18 7.09 10.32
CA LEU A 157 7.84 8.35 9.94
C LEU A 157 6.91 9.31 9.20
N PHE A 158 5.87 8.77 8.57
CA PHE A 158 4.86 9.56 7.86
C PHE A 158 3.76 10.13 8.77
N ASP A 159 3.70 9.75 10.05
CA ASP A 159 2.58 10.10 10.93
C ASP A 159 2.49 11.61 11.20
N GLY A 160 3.64 12.27 11.26
CA GLY A 160 3.76 13.73 11.39
C GLY A 160 3.56 14.51 10.08
N VAL A 161 3.32 13.83 8.95
CA VAL A 161 3.10 14.47 7.65
C VAL A 161 1.61 14.75 7.45
N ALA A 162 1.28 15.98 7.06
CA ALA A 162 -0.08 16.35 6.69
C ALA A 162 -0.55 15.58 5.44
N LEU A 163 -1.81 15.11 5.43
CA LEU A 163 -2.34 14.24 4.36
C LEU A 163 -2.22 14.88 2.97
N GLU A 164 -2.33 16.20 2.87
CA GLU A 164 -2.23 16.97 1.63
C GLU A 164 -0.82 16.95 1.06
N ARG A 165 0.21 16.73 1.90
CA ARG A 165 1.62 16.68 1.52
C ARG A 165 2.13 15.26 1.31
N MET A 166 1.29 14.23 1.53
CA MET A 166 1.71 12.83 1.49
C MET A 166 2.29 12.42 0.13
N THR A 167 1.69 12.85 -0.97
CA THR A 167 2.19 12.55 -2.32
C THR A 167 3.61 13.06 -2.53
N ASP A 168 3.92 14.25 -2.03
CA ASP A 168 5.24 14.85 -2.19
C ASP A 168 6.25 14.23 -1.22
N ALA A 169 5.84 13.96 0.02
CA ALA A 169 6.65 13.27 1.02
C ALA A 169 7.05 11.86 0.56
N GLU A 170 6.10 11.11 0.01
CA GLU A 170 6.31 9.77 -0.53
C GLU A 170 7.29 9.80 -1.71
N ARG A 171 7.13 10.77 -2.62
CA ARG A 171 8.06 10.99 -3.73
C ARG A 171 9.46 11.35 -3.25
N ALA A 172 9.59 12.16 -2.20
CA ALA A 172 10.88 12.49 -1.61
C ALA A 172 11.58 11.24 -1.06
N VAL A 173 10.86 10.38 -0.35
CA VAL A 173 11.38 9.10 0.16
C VAL A 173 11.77 8.15 -0.99
N ARG A 174 10.95 8.04 -2.05
CA ARG A 174 11.30 7.26 -3.25
C ARG A 174 12.58 7.77 -3.91
N THR A 175 12.76 9.09 -3.95
CA THR A 175 13.96 9.73 -4.54
C THR A 175 15.18 9.49 -3.66
N ALA A 176 15.03 9.60 -2.34
CA ALA A 176 16.09 9.36 -1.38
C ALA A 176 16.60 7.91 -1.43
N ALA A 177 15.75 6.95 -1.82
CA ALA A 177 16.16 5.56 -2.05
C ALA A 177 17.26 5.41 -3.12
N LEU A 178 17.47 6.39 -4.00
CA LEU A 178 18.61 6.42 -4.93
C LEU A 178 19.96 6.62 -4.22
N GLY A 179 19.95 7.15 -3.00
CA GLY A 179 21.13 7.30 -2.15
C GLY A 179 21.51 6.04 -1.38
N ILE A 180 20.73 4.96 -1.48
CA ILE A 180 21.05 3.69 -0.81
C ILE A 180 22.34 3.11 -1.42
N PRO A 181 23.32 2.68 -0.61
CA PRO A 181 24.54 2.09 -1.11
C PRO A 181 24.25 0.90 -2.06
N ALA A 182 24.96 0.83 -3.19
CA ALA A 182 24.72 -0.18 -4.22
C ALA A 182 24.80 -1.62 -3.69
N GLU A 183 25.64 -1.87 -2.69
CA GLU A 183 25.75 -3.17 -2.02
C GLU A 183 24.47 -3.55 -1.26
N VAL A 184 23.82 -2.58 -0.63
CA VAL A 184 22.54 -2.76 0.06
C VAL A 184 21.45 -3.02 -0.97
N VAL A 185 21.39 -2.23 -2.06
CA VAL A 185 20.44 -2.45 -3.16
C VAL A 185 20.57 -3.87 -3.74
N ALA A 186 21.79 -4.33 -3.97
CA ALA A 186 22.04 -5.68 -4.47
C ALA A 186 21.55 -6.77 -3.49
N ARG A 187 21.64 -6.54 -2.17
CA ARG A 187 21.06 -7.44 -1.16
C ARG A 187 19.55 -7.42 -1.16
N LEU A 188 18.92 -6.25 -1.38
CA LEU A 188 17.45 -6.10 -1.46
C LEU A 188 16.86 -6.87 -2.64
N GLU A 189 17.54 -6.86 -3.79
CA GLU A 189 17.08 -7.51 -5.02
C GLU A 189 17.31 -9.03 -5.03
N LYS A 190 18.20 -9.52 -4.16
CA LYS A 190 18.46 -10.94 -3.97
C LYS A 190 17.59 -11.49 -2.84
N ALA A 191 17.36 -12.80 -2.83
CA ALA A 191 16.70 -13.49 -1.73
C ALA A 191 17.59 -13.63 -0.47
N GLU A 192 18.56 -12.73 -0.28
CA GLU A 192 19.47 -12.72 0.86
C GLU A 192 18.78 -12.08 2.07
N LYS A 193 19.21 -12.42 3.29
CA LYS A 193 18.68 -11.76 4.50
C LYS A 193 19.24 -10.35 4.57
N VAL A 194 18.35 -9.37 4.53
CA VAL A 194 18.66 -7.98 4.88
C VAL A 194 18.87 -7.91 6.39
N GLY A 195 20.03 -7.41 6.81
CA GLY A 195 20.38 -7.25 8.23
C GLY A 195 19.68 -6.04 8.86
N ASP A 196 19.74 -5.94 10.18
CA ASP A 196 19.17 -4.78 10.90
C ASP A 196 19.94 -3.49 10.57
N GLU A 197 21.27 -3.56 10.36
CA GLU A 197 22.07 -2.41 9.91
C GLU A 197 21.62 -1.83 8.56
N ASP A 198 21.24 -2.70 7.62
CA ASP A 198 20.71 -2.29 6.32
C ASP A 198 19.36 -1.57 6.49
N ARG A 199 18.49 -2.09 7.37
CA ARG A 199 17.19 -1.48 7.68
C ARG A 199 17.36 -0.11 8.32
N ASP A 200 18.22 0.00 9.33
CA ASP A 200 18.49 1.25 10.03
C ASP A 200 19.03 2.32 9.08
N THR A 201 19.92 1.92 8.18
CA THR A 201 20.43 2.81 7.12
C THR A 201 19.31 3.32 6.22
N ILE A 202 18.41 2.44 5.77
CA ILE A 202 17.27 2.81 4.91
C ILE A 202 16.28 3.71 5.65
N ILE A 203 15.98 3.40 6.92
CA ILE A 203 15.11 4.21 7.78
C ILE A 203 15.68 5.61 7.98
N GLU A 204 17.00 5.73 8.19
CA GLU A 204 17.65 7.03 8.36
C GLU A 204 17.61 7.86 7.06
N ILE A 205 17.84 7.24 5.91
CA ILE A 205 17.67 7.89 4.60
C ILE A 205 16.23 8.40 4.44
N ALA A 206 15.23 7.60 4.78
CA ALA A 206 13.83 8.01 4.71
C ALA A 206 13.51 9.14 5.69
N ARG A 207 14.03 9.08 6.92
CA ARG A 207 13.86 10.12 7.94
C ARG A 207 14.40 11.46 7.46
N GLN A 208 15.60 11.47 6.89
CA GLN A 208 16.21 12.68 6.35
C GLN A 208 15.37 13.29 5.23
N ALA A 209 14.80 12.46 4.35
CA ALA A 209 13.90 12.92 3.29
C ALA A 209 12.60 13.53 3.83
N LEU A 210 12.14 13.10 5.01
CA LEU A 210 10.88 13.55 5.62
C LEU A 210 11.03 14.77 6.55
N ASN A 211 12.26 15.25 6.81
CA ASN A 211 12.51 16.40 7.68
C ASN A 211 11.82 17.69 7.21
N GLU A 212 11.63 17.88 5.90
CA GLU A 212 10.92 19.06 5.35
C GLU A 212 9.39 18.93 5.38
N PHE A 213 8.88 17.73 5.68
CA PHE A 213 7.45 17.39 5.70
C PHE A 213 6.88 17.25 7.10
N SER A 214 7.74 16.98 8.09
CA SER A 214 7.36 16.96 9.49
C SER A 214 6.95 18.37 9.92
N ALA A 215 5.68 18.54 10.28
CA ALA A 215 5.20 19.82 10.77
C ALA A 215 5.99 20.20 12.04
N THR A 216 6.57 21.41 12.05
CA THR A 216 6.95 22.08 13.29
C THR A 216 5.72 22.08 14.20
N PRO A 217 5.82 21.72 15.49
CA PRO A 217 4.69 21.78 16.40
C PRO A 217 4.41 23.24 16.77
N ASP A 218 3.84 24.01 15.85
CA ASP A 218 3.26 25.33 16.14
C ASP A 218 2.21 25.68 15.07
N GLY A 219 0.95 25.65 15.49
CA GLY A 219 -0.20 25.94 14.62
C GLY A 219 -1.49 26.13 15.39
N VAL A 220 -1.41 26.82 16.53
CA VAL A 220 -2.56 27.36 17.26
C VAL A 220 -3.42 28.20 16.31
N GLY A 221 -4.69 27.82 16.21
CA GLY A 221 -5.85 28.65 15.90
C GLY A 221 -5.67 29.80 14.91
N LEU A 222 -6.16 29.62 13.69
CA LEU A 222 -6.71 30.72 12.90
C LEU A 222 -7.99 31.25 13.57
N VAL A 223 -7.83 32.00 14.66
CA VAL A 223 -8.84 32.94 15.12
C VAL A 223 -8.62 34.21 14.31
N SER A 224 -9.58 34.48 13.42
CA SER A 224 -9.71 35.73 12.69
C SER A 224 -9.58 36.92 13.65
N LYS A 225 -8.45 37.62 13.59
CA LYS A 225 -8.34 38.99 14.11
C LYS A 225 -9.17 39.91 13.20
N THR A 226 -10.42 40.12 13.57
CA THR A 226 -11.16 41.32 13.15
C THR A 226 -11.38 42.15 14.40
N ALA A 227 -10.39 43.00 14.73
CA ALA A 227 -10.53 44.01 15.76
C ALA A 227 -10.63 45.39 15.11
N ALA A 228 -11.82 45.98 15.26
CA ALA A 228 -12.05 47.36 15.71
C ALA A 228 -11.52 48.53 14.86
N GLY A 229 -12.27 49.60 14.59
CA GLY A 229 -13.60 50.00 15.02
C GLY A 229 -13.97 51.36 14.40
N ARG A 230 -15.28 51.64 14.39
CA ARG A 230 -15.97 52.93 14.58
C ARG A 230 -15.21 54.25 14.33
N THR A 231 -15.78 55.09 13.46
CA THR A 231 -16.43 56.41 13.74
C THR A 231 -16.91 57.00 12.40
N GLU A 232 -18.22 57.22 12.20
CA GLU A 232 -18.98 58.45 12.49
C GLU A 232 -18.83 59.58 11.44
N LYS A 233 -19.99 60.11 11.01
CA LYS A 233 -20.32 61.46 10.50
C LYS A 233 -20.39 61.78 9.00
N ASP A 234 -21.61 62.23 8.65
CA ASP A 234 -21.99 63.44 7.92
C ASP A 234 -21.51 63.62 6.47
N GLU A 235 -22.41 63.38 5.51
CA GLU A 235 -23.14 64.37 4.66
C GLU A 235 -23.95 63.68 3.55
#